data_AF-A0A6C0JES2-F1
#
_entry.id   AF-A0A6C0JES2-F1
#
_cell.length_a   1.000
_cell.length_b   1.000
_cell.length_c   1.000
_cell.angle_alpha   90.00
_cell.angle_beta   90.00
_cell.angle_gamma   90.00
#
_symmetry.space_group_name_H-M   'P 1'
#
loop_
_entity.id
_entity.type
_entity.pdbx_description
1 polymer ?
#
loop_
_entity_poly.entity_id
_entity_poly.type
_entity_poly.pdbx_seq_one_letter_code
_entity_poly.pdbx_strand_id
1 'polypeptide(L)'
;MTNNDWSDEENAPTLNPPEEIPFYYADRYLYDGVWYHLKFPENWAKNHSCMTGPHDCANCAYFGSVNGVFLGYCCNCADYNYKGARGRGFIDIGIELNDETVIEYNSAFDTYLQGVDVSAIRSIEEITTNDIYLDNQEENDIVNEYDENLENYNDFDDNTNSILYCHFEGGYNDF
;
A
#
# COMPACT_ATOMS: atom_id res chain seq x y z
N MET A 1 29.32 -45.97 24.55
CA MET A 1 29.68 -45.41 23.24
C MET A 1 28.41 -45.38 22.41
N THR A 2 27.72 -44.24 22.37
CA THR A 2 26.61 -43.98 21.47
C THR A 2 26.81 -42.56 20.95
N ASN A 3 27.48 -42.48 19.80
CA ASN A 3 27.64 -41.24 19.05
C ASN A 3 26.29 -40.97 18.38
N ASN A 4 25.56 -39.98 18.89
CA ASN A 4 24.41 -39.44 18.18
C ASN A 4 24.94 -38.44 17.16
N ASP A 5 25.05 -38.92 15.93
CA ASP A 5 25.31 -38.13 14.73
C ASP A 5 23.99 -37.45 14.33
N TRP A 6 23.91 -36.14 14.54
CA TRP A 6 22.78 -35.27 14.19
C TRP A 6 23.26 -34.26 13.15
N SER A 7 23.71 -34.75 11.98
CA SER A 7 24.33 -33.92 10.97
C SER A 7 23.62 -33.95 9.61
N ASP A 8 22.28 -34.07 9.59
CA ASP A 8 21.51 -34.01 8.32
C ASP A 8 20.23 -33.15 8.44
N GLU A 9 20.28 -31.95 9.03
CA GLU A 9 19.29 -30.89 8.73
C GLU A 9 19.74 -30.14 7.45
N GLU A 10 19.78 -30.88 6.34
CA GLU A 10 20.02 -30.33 5.01
C GLU A 10 18.79 -29.53 4.53
N ASN A 11 19.01 -28.24 4.31
CA ASN A 11 18.49 -27.47 3.17
C ASN A 11 17.03 -27.74 2.78
N ALA A 12 16.08 -27.43 3.67
CA ALA A 12 14.73 -27.16 3.21
C ALA A 12 14.81 -25.97 2.23
N PRO A 13 14.40 -26.11 0.96
CA PRO A 13 14.34 -24.98 0.06
C PRO A 13 13.40 -23.97 0.69
N THR A 14 13.94 -22.82 1.09
CA THR A 14 13.13 -21.68 1.51
C THR A 14 12.37 -21.25 0.27
N LEU A 15 11.16 -21.77 0.10
CA LEU A 15 10.19 -21.24 -0.84
C LEU A 15 9.95 -19.81 -0.37
N ASN A 16 10.63 -18.87 -1.03
CA ASN A 16 10.32 -17.47 -0.86
C ASN A 16 8.82 -17.34 -1.11
N PRO A 17 8.07 -16.69 -0.20
CA PRO A 17 6.66 -16.44 -0.44
C PRO A 17 6.51 -15.74 -1.80
N PRO A 18 5.42 -16.03 -2.54
CA PRO A 18 5.19 -15.38 -3.81
C PRO A 18 5.25 -13.86 -3.63
N GLU A 19 6.02 -13.18 -4.49
CA GLU A 19 6.11 -11.72 -4.48
C GLU A 19 4.71 -11.14 -4.74
N GLU A 20 4.21 -10.33 -3.81
CA GLU A 20 2.96 -9.62 -4.03
C GLU A 20 3.13 -8.60 -5.16
N ILE A 21 2.19 -8.59 -6.10
CA ILE A 21 2.18 -7.63 -7.21
C ILE A 21 1.33 -6.43 -6.75
N PRO A 22 1.84 -5.18 -6.85
CA PRO A 22 1.05 -4.01 -6.50
C PRO A 22 -0.25 -3.91 -7.30
N PHE A 23 -1.33 -3.51 -6.62
CA PHE A 23 -2.63 -3.22 -7.26
C PHE A 23 -2.78 -1.70 -7.44
N TYR A 24 -3.00 -1.23 -8.67
CA TYR A 24 -3.08 0.20 -8.98
C TYR A 24 -4.54 0.65 -9.08
N TYR A 25 -4.82 1.83 -8.54
CA TYR A 25 -6.12 2.44 -8.62
C TYR A 25 -5.98 3.96 -8.63
N ALA A 26 -6.47 4.63 -9.67
CA ALA A 26 -6.37 6.08 -9.82
C ALA A 26 -4.94 6.62 -9.59
N ASP A 27 -4.75 7.41 -8.53
CA ASP A 27 -3.52 8.13 -8.17
C ASP A 27 -2.69 7.42 -7.10
N ARG A 28 -2.91 6.11 -6.89
CA ARG A 28 -2.27 5.32 -5.84
C ARG A 28 -2.11 3.84 -6.22
N TYR A 29 -1.36 3.11 -5.41
CA TYR A 29 -1.27 1.65 -5.49
C TYR A 29 -1.25 1.01 -4.11
N LEU A 30 -1.79 -0.19 -3.99
CA LEU A 30 -1.82 -1.02 -2.80
C LEU A 30 -0.71 -2.07 -2.89
N TYR A 31 0.11 -2.16 -1.85
CA TYR A 31 1.15 -3.18 -1.72
C TYR A 31 1.31 -3.55 -0.24
N ASP A 32 1.33 -4.84 0.08
CA ASP A 32 1.45 -5.34 1.46
C ASP A 32 0.41 -4.71 2.41
N GLY A 33 -0.82 -4.48 1.92
CA GLY A 33 -1.89 -3.87 2.70
C GLY A 33 -1.78 -2.36 2.95
N VAL A 34 -0.80 -1.66 2.38
CA VAL A 34 -0.66 -0.19 2.48
C VAL A 34 -0.89 0.48 1.13
N TRP A 35 -1.68 1.54 1.15
CA TRP A 35 -1.84 2.44 0.00
C TRP A 35 -0.68 3.42 -0.07
N TYR A 36 -0.02 3.47 -1.22
CA TYR A 36 1.05 4.40 -1.54
C TYR A 36 0.58 5.35 -2.62
N HIS A 37 0.99 6.62 -2.56
CA HIS A 37 0.74 7.54 -3.66
C HIS A 37 1.47 7.06 -4.92
N LEU A 38 0.90 7.24 -6.11
CA LEU A 38 1.41 6.68 -7.38
C LEU A 38 2.86 7.08 -7.67
N LYS A 39 3.27 8.26 -7.22
CA LYS A 39 4.65 8.74 -7.39
C LYS A 39 5.64 8.25 -6.33
N PHE A 40 5.19 7.56 -5.29
CA PHE A 40 6.10 6.94 -4.34
C PHE A 40 6.84 5.78 -5.04
N PRO A 41 8.18 5.68 -4.94
CA PRO A 41 8.90 4.63 -5.64
C PRO A 41 8.56 3.22 -5.13
N GLU A 42 8.08 2.34 -6.02
CA GLU A 42 7.70 0.97 -5.67
C GLU A 42 8.83 0.15 -5.05
N ASN A 43 10.05 0.33 -5.54
CA ASN A 43 11.22 -0.35 -4.97
C ASN A 43 11.46 0.05 -3.51
N TRP A 44 11.04 1.25 -3.09
CA TRP A 44 11.10 1.67 -1.69
C TRP A 44 9.98 1.06 -0.87
N ALA A 45 8.77 0.93 -1.43
CA ALA A 45 7.65 0.23 -0.79
C ALA A 45 7.96 -1.25 -0.53
N LYS A 46 8.68 -1.90 -1.46
CA LYS A 46 9.12 -3.30 -1.36
C LYS A 46 10.33 -3.51 -0.43
N ASN A 47 11.08 -2.45 -0.14
CA ASN A 47 12.36 -2.54 0.56
C ASN A 47 12.49 -1.43 1.62
N HIS A 48 11.65 -1.51 2.65
CA HIS A 48 11.83 -0.73 3.87
C HIS A 48 13.05 -1.26 4.64
N SER A 49 13.87 -0.35 5.17
CA SER A 49 14.80 -0.70 6.23
C SER A 49 14.03 -1.15 7.47
N CYS A 50 14.61 -2.06 8.24
CA CYS A 50 14.04 -2.55 9.50
C CYS A 50 13.58 -1.39 10.40
N MET A 51 12.39 -1.49 11.00
CA MET A 51 11.78 -0.47 11.87
C MET A 51 11.45 0.87 11.17
N THR A 52 11.27 0.86 9.85
CA THR A 52 10.88 2.05 9.08
C THR A 52 9.66 1.78 8.23
N GLY A 53 9.05 2.86 7.72
CA GLY A 53 7.90 2.74 6.84
C GLY A 53 6.58 2.56 7.61
N PRO A 54 5.47 2.43 6.88
CA PRO A 54 4.12 2.52 7.44
C PRO A 54 3.72 1.32 8.32
N HIS A 55 4.37 0.16 8.16
CA HIS A 55 4.12 -1.02 9.00
C HIS A 55 4.83 -0.94 10.36
N ASP A 56 6.12 -0.60 10.34
CA ASP A 56 6.98 -0.78 11.51
C ASP A 56 7.24 0.52 12.29
N CYS A 57 6.86 1.68 11.74
CA CYS A 57 7.09 2.98 12.36
C CYS A 57 5.81 3.80 12.45
N ALA A 58 5.26 3.95 13.65
CA ALA A 58 4.05 4.75 13.91
C ALA A 58 4.16 6.19 13.40
N ASN A 59 5.33 6.82 13.49
CA ASN A 59 5.55 8.18 12.96
C ASN A 59 5.54 8.21 11.43
N CYS A 60 6.04 7.17 10.75
CA CYS A 60 5.91 7.07 9.30
C CYS A 60 4.44 6.84 8.93
N ALA A 61 3.74 5.93 9.61
CA ALA A 61 2.32 5.68 9.37
C ALA A 61 1.48 6.96 9.55
N TYR A 62 1.79 7.77 10.57
CA TYR A 62 1.03 8.97 10.92
C TYR A 62 1.45 10.21 10.11
N PHE A 63 2.70 10.68 10.23
CA PHE A 63 3.15 11.90 9.57
C PHE A 63 3.44 11.70 8.07
N GLY A 64 3.83 10.48 7.70
CA GLY A 64 4.17 10.10 6.34
C GLY A 64 2.97 9.81 5.46
N SER A 65 1.74 9.84 6.00
CA SER A 65 0.53 9.50 5.27
C SER A 65 -0.50 10.63 5.29
N VAL A 66 -1.29 10.71 4.23
CA VAL A 66 -2.42 11.64 4.13
C VAL A 66 -3.65 10.84 3.71
N ASN A 67 -4.69 10.91 4.54
CA ASN A 67 -5.95 10.17 4.33
C ASN A 67 -5.76 8.67 4.02
N GLY A 68 -4.81 8.03 4.71
CA GLY A 68 -4.49 6.61 4.53
C GLY A 68 -3.55 6.29 3.36
N VAL A 69 -3.08 7.30 2.62
CA VAL A 69 -2.12 7.13 1.50
C VAL A 69 -0.71 7.56 1.95
N PHE A 70 0.24 6.64 1.89
CA PHE A 70 1.63 6.87 2.26
C PHE A 70 2.38 7.68 1.19
N LEU A 71 3.04 8.74 1.62
CA LEU A 71 3.81 9.69 0.81
C LEU A 71 5.31 9.62 1.06
N GLY A 72 5.73 9.23 2.28
CA GLY A 72 7.14 9.10 2.60
C GLY A 72 7.40 8.95 4.08
N TYR A 73 8.68 8.95 4.44
CA TYR A 73 9.12 8.59 5.79
C TYR A 73 9.03 9.77 6.74
N CYS A 74 8.85 9.53 8.04
CA CYS A 74 9.02 10.58 9.03
C CYS A 74 10.48 11.11 9.04
N CYS A 75 10.69 12.32 9.53
CA CYS A 75 12.02 12.96 9.57
C CYS A 75 13.09 12.09 10.24
N ASN A 76 12.76 11.39 11.32
CA ASN A 76 13.69 10.49 12.02
C ASN A 76 14.12 9.31 11.15
N CYS A 77 13.19 8.66 10.43
CA CYS A 77 13.54 7.55 9.56
C CYS A 77 14.33 8.03 8.33
N ALA A 78 13.90 9.14 7.74
CA ALA A 78 14.59 9.76 6.61
C ALA A 78 16.05 10.09 6.94
N ASP A 79 16.32 10.67 8.11
CA ASP A 79 17.67 11.02 8.54
C ASP A 79 18.47 9.82 9.06
N TYR A 80 17.95 9.09 10.06
CA TYR A 80 18.74 8.07 10.73
C TYR A 80 18.95 6.81 9.89
N ASN A 81 17.95 6.38 9.12
CA ASN A 81 18.01 5.13 8.36
C ASN A 81 18.33 5.32 6.88
N TYR A 82 17.90 6.45 6.28
CA TYR A 82 18.09 6.69 4.85
C TYR A 82 19.07 7.82 4.52
N LYS A 83 19.56 8.57 5.51
CA LYS A 83 20.55 9.67 5.31
C LYS A 83 20.09 10.67 4.23
N GLY A 84 18.80 11.00 4.23
CA GLY A 84 18.21 11.92 3.24
C GLY A 84 17.97 11.34 1.85
N ALA A 85 18.36 10.09 1.59
CA ALA A 85 18.21 9.47 0.26
C ALA A 85 16.75 9.29 -0.18
N ARG A 86 15.80 9.36 0.76
CA ARG A 86 14.35 9.22 0.54
C ARG A 86 13.56 10.49 0.91
N GLY A 87 14.19 11.65 0.81
CA GLY A 87 13.61 12.95 1.18
C GLY A 87 14.11 13.46 2.54
N ARG A 88 13.65 14.65 2.94
CA ARG A 88 13.95 15.24 4.27
C ARG A 88 13.10 14.61 5.38
N GLY A 89 11.99 14.01 4.98
CA GLY A 89 11.03 13.34 5.84
C GLY A 89 10.02 14.28 6.47
N PHE A 90 8.87 13.71 6.86
CA PHE A 90 7.70 14.44 7.31
C PHE A 90 7.71 14.64 8.83
N ILE A 91 7.34 15.84 9.28
CA ILE A 91 7.17 16.22 10.69
C ILE A 91 5.72 16.38 11.10
N ASP A 92 4.83 16.53 10.13
CA ASP A 92 3.38 16.55 10.30
C ASP A 92 2.73 16.01 9.01
N ILE A 93 1.43 15.80 9.04
CA ILE A 93 0.64 15.28 7.92
C ILE A 93 0.85 16.14 6.67
N GLY A 94 1.58 15.61 5.69
CA GLY A 94 1.88 16.31 4.44
C GLY A 94 2.90 17.44 4.56
N ILE A 95 3.50 17.66 5.73
CA ILE A 95 4.48 18.73 5.98
C ILE A 95 5.88 18.11 6.09
N GLU A 96 6.70 18.36 5.07
CA GLU A 96 8.11 17.95 5.07
C GLU A 96 8.96 18.89 5.95
N LEU A 97 9.94 18.33 6.65
CA LEU A 97 10.92 19.09 7.42
C LEU A 97 11.73 20.00 6.48
N ASN A 98 11.83 21.28 6.83
CA ASN A 98 12.53 22.29 6.04
C ASN A 98 13.27 23.27 6.96
N ASP A 99 14.20 22.75 7.76
CA ASP A 99 15.10 23.56 8.58
C ASP A 99 16.57 23.36 8.17
N GLU A 100 17.48 24.06 8.86
CA GLU A 100 18.92 24.03 8.57
C GLU A 100 19.55 22.64 8.77
N THR A 101 18.92 21.75 9.54
CA THR A 101 19.48 20.43 9.86
C THR A 101 19.38 19.44 8.70
N VAL A 102 18.42 19.65 7.79
CA VAL A 102 18.15 18.75 6.65
C VAL A 102 18.18 19.45 5.30
N ILE A 103 18.61 20.72 5.25
CA ILE A 103 18.57 21.54 4.04
C ILE A 103 19.43 20.95 2.90
N GLU A 104 20.47 20.19 3.24
CA GLU A 104 21.35 19.49 2.29
C GLU A 104 20.68 18.27 1.64
N TYR A 105 19.62 17.73 2.25
CA TYR A 105 18.84 16.63 1.67
C TYR A 105 17.86 17.18 0.64
N ASN A 106 17.63 16.41 -0.43
CA ASN A 106 16.62 16.75 -1.42
C ASN A 106 15.22 16.67 -0.80
N SER A 107 14.37 17.64 -1.10
CA SER A 107 12.95 17.56 -0.75
C SER A 107 12.26 16.43 -1.52
N ALA A 108 11.34 15.72 -0.87
CA ALA A 108 10.43 14.80 -1.55
C ALA A 108 9.62 15.54 -2.64
N PHE A 109 9.20 16.78 -2.37
CA PHE A 109 8.45 17.62 -3.31
C PHE A 109 9.29 18.21 -4.44
N ASP A 110 10.61 18.24 -4.29
CA ASP A 110 11.53 18.57 -5.39
C ASP A 110 11.96 17.33 -6.20
N THR A 111 11.57 16.13 -5.75
CA THR A 111 11.95 14.85 -6.36
C THR A 111 10.72 14.04 -6.77
N TYR A 112 10.39 12.98 -6.05
CA TYR A 112 9.37 12.02 -6.47
C TYR A 112 7.95 12.56 -6.26
N LEU A 113 7.69 13.43 -5.29
CA LEU A 113 6.40 14.10 -5.10
C LEU A 113 6.27 15.43 -5.87
N GLN A 114 7.11 15.66 -6.88
CA GLN A 114 7.04 16.91 -7.63
C GLN A 114 5.66 17.15 -8.24
N GLY A 115 5.07 18.30 -7.93
CA GLY A 115 3.75 18.71 -8.41
C GLY A 115 2.57 17.96 -7.80
N VAL A 116 2.77 17.20 -6.71
CA VAL A 116 1.68 16.58 -5.96
C VAL A 116 0.98 17.65 -5.12
N ASP A 117 -0.33 17.80 -5.31
CA ASP A 117 -1.18 18.58 -4.42
C ASP A 117 -1.67 17.67 -3.28
N VAL A 118 -1.01 17.78 -2.13
CA VAL A 118 -1.29 16.96 -0.95
C VAL A 118 -2.73 17.17 -0.44
N SER A 119 -3.27 18.38 -0.62
CA SER A 119 -4.64 18.70 -0.18
C SER A 119 -5.73 18.03 -1.02
N ALA A 120 -5.38 17.57 -2.23
CA ALA A 120 -6.28 16.89 -3.15
C ALA A 120 -6.32 15.36 -2.97
N ILE A 121 -5.46 14.80 -2.11
CA ILE A 121 -5.38 13.35 -1.89
C ILE A 121 -6.64 12.88 -1.18
N ARG A 122 -7.46 12.08 -1.87
CA ARG A 122 -8.74 11.57 -1.34
C ARG A 122 -8.56 10.39 -0.37
N SER A 123 -9.43 10.31 0.63
CA SER A 123 -9.42 9.20 1.60
C SER A 123 -9.62 7.84 0.96
N ILE A 124 -8.96 6.83 1.51
CA ILE A 124 -9.17 5.42 1.16
C ILE A 124 -10.60 4.95 1.48
N GLU A 125 -11.25 5.56 2.48
CA GLU A 125 -12.62 5.25 2.87
C GLU A 125 -13.64 5.83 1.89
N GLU A 126 -13.28 6.87 1.13
CA GLU A 126 -14.14 7.47 0.10
C GLU A 126 -14.23 6.64 -1.17
N ILE A 127 -13.37 5.61 -1.32
CA ILE A 127 -13.50 4.57 -2.35
C ILE A 127 -14.70 3.70 -1.97
N THR A 128 -15.87 4.31 -2.03
CA THR A 128 -17.15 3.68 -1.77
C THR A 128 -17.69 3.17 -3.10
N THR A 129 -18.35 2.01 -3.03
CA THR A 129 -19.16 1.30 -4.04
C THR A 129 -19.39 1.96 -5.41
N ASN A 130 -19.71 3.25 -5.50
CA ASN A 130 -19.92 3.98 -6.75
C ASN A 130 -18.75 3.89 -7.75
N ASP A 131 -17.49 3.89 -7.29
CA ASP A 131 -16.34 3.80 -8.21
C ASP A 131 -16.18 2.39 -8.81
N ILE A 132 -16.67 1.35 -8.12
CA ILE A 132 -16.68 -0.04 -8.63
C ILE A 132 -17.84 -0.26 -9.62
N TYR A 133 -18.95 0.49 -9.47
CA TYR A 133 -20.11 0.36 -10.36
C TYR A 133 -19.96 1.09 -11.69
N LEU A 134 -19.12 2.12 -11.78
CA LEU A 134 -18.93 2.89 -13.03
C LEU A 134 -18.11 2.14 -14.09
N ASP A 135 -17.11 1.34 -13.69
CA ASP A 135 -16.36 0.47 -14.63
C ASP A 135 -17.23 -0.68 -15.19
N ASN A 136 -18.29 -1.07 -14.46
CA ASN A 136 -19.21 -2.14 -14.90
C ASN A 136 -20.37 -1.63 -15.78
N GLN A 137 -20.53 -0.31 -15.97
CA GLN A 137 -21.58 0.23 -16.85
C GLN A 137 -21.10 0.55 -18.27
N GLU A 138 -19.81 0.84 -18.49
CA GLU A 138 -19.31 1.10 -19.85
C GLU A 138 -19.21 -0.18 -20.72
N GLU A 139 -19.20 -1.38 -20.13
CA GLU A 139 -19.27 -2.64 -20.90
C GLU A 139 -20.70 -3.13 -21.16
N ASN A 140 -21.73 -2.56 -20.52
CA ASN A 140 -23.12 -3.02 -20.67
C ASN A 140 -23.94 -2.26 -21.74
N ASP A 141 -23.39 -1.19 -22.34
CA ASP A 141 -24.03 -0.47 -23.45
C ASP A 141 -23.72 -1.07 -24.83
N ILE A 142 -22.99 -2.20 -24.89
CA ILE A 142 -22.76 -3.01 -26.11
C ILE A 142 -23.40 -4.40 -25.96
N VAL A 143 -24.68 -4.46 -25.56
CA VAL A 143 -25.55 -5.57 -25.97
C VAL A 143 -26.77 -4.99 -26.65
N ASN A 144 -26.55 -4.62 -27.92
CA ASN A 144 -27.60 -4.44 -28.90
C ASN A 144 -28.53 -5.67 -28.88
N GLU A 145 -29.81 -5.42 -28.60
CA GLU A 145 -30.85 -5.58 -29.62
C GLU A 145 -30.58 -6.75 -30.57
N TYR A 146 -30.89 -7.99 -30.17
CA TYR A 146 -31.44 -9.12 -30.94
C TYR A 146 -31.45 -10.36 -30.04
N ASP A 147 -32.64 -10.77 -29.55
CA ASP A 147 -33.30 -12.04 -29.89
C ASP A 147 -34.40 -12.33 -28.85
N GLU A 148 -35.65 -12.03 -29.20
CA GLU A 148 -36.84 -12.47 -28.47
C GLU A 148 -37.05 -13.98 -28.70
N ASN A 149 -36.19 -14.85 -28.17
CA ASN A 149 -36.46 -16.28 -28.03
C ASN A 149 -35.43 -16.95 -27.10
N LEU A 150 -35.61 -16.81 -25.79
CA LEU A 150 -35.14 -17.85 -24.88
C LEU A 150 -36.16 -18.04 -23.76
N GLU A 151 -37.16 -18.87 -24.06
CA GLU A 151 -37.90 -19.55 -23.01
C GLU A 151 -36.93 -20.43 -22.22
N ASN A 152 -36.99 -20.26 -20.89
CA ASN A 152 -36.95 -21.36 -19.93
C ASN A 152 -35.57 -21.95 -19.60
N TYR A 153 -34.93 -21.46 -18.53
CA TYR A 153 -34.33 -22.33 -17.52
C TYR A 153 -34.26 -21.58 -16.17
N ASN A 154 -35.05 -22.09 -15.22
CA ASN A 154 -35.00 -21.72 -13.81
C ASN A 154 -33.73 -22.28 -13.15
N ASP A 155 -33.40 -21.65 -12.02
CA ASP A 155 -32.72 -22.23 -10.85
C ASP A 155 -31.19 -22.16 -10.85
N PHE A 156 -30.63 -21.16 -10.14
CA PHE A 156 -29.71 -21.42 -9.02
C PHE A 156 -29.45 -20.14 -8.20
N ASP A 157 -29.97 -20.15 -6.97
CA ASP A 157 -29.48 -19.38 -5.82
C ASP A 157 -28.00 -19.71 -5.61
N ASP A 158 -27.13 -18.69 -5.55
CA ASP A 158 -26.37 -18.43 -4.32
C ASP A 158 -25.60 -17.11 -4.42
N ASN A 159 -26.16 -16.15 -3.69
CA ASN A 159 -25.59 -14.88 -3.31
C ASN A 159 -24.42 -15.12 -2.34
N THR A 160 -23.18 -15.06 -2.83
CA THR A 160 -22.01 -14.82 -1.98
C THR A 160 -21.21 -13.62 -2.48
N ASN A 161 -21.74 -12.42 -2.23
CA ASN A 161 -20.92 -11.21 -2.10
C ASN A 161 -20.00 -11.40 -0.88
N SER A 162 -18.86 -12.05 -1.11
CA SER A 162 -17.75 -12.09 -0.16
C SER A 162 -17.06 -10.74 -0.19
N ILE A 163 -17.63 -9.79 0.55
CA ILE A 163 -16.93 -8.57 0.94
C ILE A 163 -15.78 -9.02 1.83
N LEU A 164 -14.56 -8.95 1.29
CA LEU A 164 -13.32 -9.24 1.99
C LEU A 164 -13.12 -8.18 3.08
N TYR A 165 -13.73 -8.41 4.25
CA TYR A 165 -13.43 -7.67 5.47
C TYR A 165 -12.01 -8.04 5.90
N CYS A 166 -11.03 -7.21 5.55
CA CYS A 166 -9.73 -7.21 6.20
C CYS A 166 -9.90 -6.68 7.63
N HIS A 167 -10.31 -7.56 8.55
CA HIS A 167 -10.33 -7.26 9.97
C HIS A 167 -8.90 -7.34 10.51
N PHE A 168 -8.28 -6.17 10.71
CA PHE A 168 -6.98 -6.05 11.34
C PHE A 168 -7.15 -6.07 12.88
N GLU A 169 -7.01 -7.25 13.50
CA GLU A 169 -6.87 -7.36 14.95
C GLU A 169 -5.39 -7.17 15.34
N GLY A 170 -4.93 -5.92 15.32
CA GLY A 170 -3.62 -5.54 15.84
C GLY A 170 -3.64 -5.48 17.37
N GLY A 171 -3.30 -6.59 18.02
CA GLY A 171 -3.07 -6.65 19.46
C GLY A 171 -1.80 -5.90 19.87
N TYR A 172 -1.95 -4.91 20.77
CA TYR A 172 -0.84 -4.24 21.43
C TYR A 172 -0.15 -5.20 22.43
N ASN A 173 1.14 -5.44 22.24
CA ASN A 173 2.00 -5.93 23.32
C ASN A 173 2.77 -4.73 23.88
N ASP A 174 2.30 -4.22 25.01
CA ASP A 174 3.06 -3.30 25.85
C ASP A 174 4.20 -4.09 26.53
N PHE A 175 5.45 -3.71 26.26
CA PHE A 175 6.63 -4.12 27.04
C PHE A 175 7.41 -2.88 27.48
#